data_AF-A0A183T2Y3-F1
#
_entry.id   AF-A0A183T2Y3-F1
#
_cell.length_a   1.000
_cell.length_b   1.000
_cell.length_c   1.000
_cell.angle_alpha   90.00
_cell.angle_beta   90.00
_cell.angle_gamma   90.00
#
_symmetry.space_group_name_H-M   'P 1'
#
loop_
_entity.id
_entity.type
_entity.pdbx_description
1 polymer ?
#
loop_
_entity_poly.entity_id
_entity_poly.type
_entity_poly.pdbx_seq_one_letter_code
_entity_poly.pdbx_strand_id
1 'polypeptide(L)'
;MTKNLMKFQSELDIVKYICKDFWTYIFRKPISSLKTNNQELYVLTDSAFFFLNRVDPSQQYSPLMEMLLAFPCGLLRGALTSLGVKCIVKAEIPQLPACELKVLSSTS
;
A
#
# COMPACT_ATOMS: atom_id res chain seq x y z
N MET A 1 30.18 1.66 -8.17
CA MET A 1 29.24 0.59 -8.58
C MET A 1 27.94 1.25 -9.00
N THR A 2 27.67 1.30 -10.29
CA THR A 2 26.56 2.01 -10.92
C THR A 2 25.23 1.34 -10.56
N LYS A 3 24.52 1.88 -9.55
CA LYS A 3 23.14 1.48 -9.25
C LYS A 3 22.30 1.76 -10.50
N ASN A 4 21.81 0.70 -11.15
CA ASN A 4 20.79 0.75 -12.18
C ASN A 4 19.60 1.55 -11.62
N LEU A 5 19.58 2.85 -11.88
CA LEU A 5 18.42 3.71 -11.67
C LEU A 5 17.41 3.24 -12.72
N MET A 6 16.55 2.29 -12.36
CA MET A 6 15.33 2.05 -13.12
C MET A 6 14.62 3.40 -13.18
N LYS A 7 14.74 4.09 -14.31
CA LYS A 7 14.00 5.31 -14.56
C LYS A 7 12.55 4.86 -14.72
N PHE A 8 11.78 4.99 -13.65
CA PHE A 8 10.33 4.80 -13.74
C PHE A 8 9.80 5.72 -14.83
N GLN A 9 9.10 5.15 -15.81
CA GLN A 9 8.58 5.88 -16.97
C GLN A 9 7.26 6.57 -16.61
N SER A 10 6.55 6.05 -15.62
CA SER A 10 5.26 6.55 -15.15
C SER A 10 5.05 6.31 -13.65
N GLU A 11 4.11 7.05 -13.06
CA GLU A 11 3.65 6.80 -11.68
C GLU A 11 3.15 5.36 -11.49
N LEU A 12 2.49 4.79 -12.51
CA LEU A 12 2.03 3.40 -12.48
C LEU A 12 3.18 2.41 -12.35
N ASP A 13 4.36 2.69 -12.93
CA ASP A 13 5.52 1.81 -12.79
C ASP A 13 6.10 1.85 -11.37
N ILE A 14 6.07 3.02 -10.74
CA ILE A 14 6.42 3.21 -9.33
C ILE A 14 5.47 2.38 -8.46
N VAL A 15 4.16 2.52 -8.66
CA VAL A 15 3.16 1.78 -7.90
C VAL A 15 3.30 0.26 -8.11
N LYS A 16 3.58 -0.19 -9.33
CA LYS A 16 3.83 -1.62 -9.63
C LYS A 16 5.08 -2.15 -8.91
N TYR A 17 6.17 -1.39 -8.91
CA TYR A 17 7.38 -1.73 -8.15
C TYR A 17 7.08 -1.81 -6.65
N ILE A 18 6.29 -0.86 -6.13
CA ILE A 18 5.87 -0.89 -4.74
C ILE A 18 5.06 -2.14 -4.42
N CYS A 19 4.07 -2.49 -5.25
CA CYS A 19 3.23 -3.67 -5.09
C CYS A 19 4.01 -5.00 -5.15
N LYS A 20 5.07 -5.06 -5.95
CA LYS A 20 5.85 -6.28 -6.17
C LYS A 20 7.08 -6.31 -5.29
N ASP A 21 8.07 -5.49 -5.56
CA ASP A 21 9.39 -5.57 -4.94
C ASP A 21 9.39 -5.03 -3.51
N PHE A 22 8.90 -3.81 -3.30
CA PHE A 22 8.93 -3.17 -1.98
C PHE A 22 8.05 -3.91 -0.97
N TRP A 23 6.80 -4.22 -1.34
CA TRP A 23 5.88 -4.94 -0.45
C TRP A 23 6.38 -6.36 -0.15
N THR A 24 6.89 -7.08 -1.16
CA THR A 24 7.48 -8.40 -0.95
C THR A 24 8.73 -8.35 -0.08
N TYR A 25 9.55 -7.31 -0.18
CA TYR A 25 10.71 -7.16 0.68
C TYR A 25 10.32 -7.06 2.17
N ILE A 26 9.28 -6.29 2.48
CA ILE A 26 8.83 -6.05 3.86
C ILE A 26 7.98 -7.20 4.39
N PHE A 27 6.97 -7.63 3.63
CA PHE A 27 5.93 -8.58 4.08
C PHE A 27 6.09 -9.98 3.49
N ARG A 28 7.17 -10.24 2.75
CA ARG A 28 7.50 -11.54 2.12
C ARG A 28 6.45 -12.04 1.14
N LYS A 29 5.59 -11.15 0.65
CA LYS A 29 4.57 -11.43 -0.36
C LYS A 29 4.22 -10.17 -1.15
N PRO A 30 3.80 -10.29 -2.42
CA PRO A 30 3.33 -9.16 -3.20
C PRO A 30 1.91 -8.74 -2.78
N ILE A 31 1.53 -7.53 -3.17
CA ILE A 31 0.13 -7.09 -3.14
C ILE A 31 -0.71 -8.00 -4.06
N SER A 32 -1.90 -8.38 -3.59
CA SER A 32 -2.77 -9.34 -4.26
C SER A 32 -3.48 -8.75 -5.47
N SER A 33 -3.93 -7.49 -5.36
CA SER A 33 -4.60 -6.79 -6.45
C SER A 33 -4.23 -5.31 -6.47
N LEU A 34 -4.02 -4.77 -7.67
CA LEU A 34 -3.86 -3.34 -7.91
C LEU A 34 -4.97 -2.90 -8.86
N LYS A 35 -5.82 -1.99 -8.39
CA LYS A 35 -6.81 -1.28 -9.22
C LYS A 35 -6.41 0.18 -9.34
N THR A 36 -6.74 0.83 -10.45
CA THR A 36 -6.51 2.27 -10.63
C THR A 36 -7.68 2.90 -11.37
N ASN A 37 -7.97 4.16 -11.05
CA ASN A 37 -8.88 5.02 -11.80
C ASN A 37 -8.10 6.24 -12.32
N ASN A 38 -7.84 6.28 -13.63
CA ASN A 38 -7.17 7.39 -14.34
C ASN A 38 -5.94 8.00 -13.62
N GLN A 39 -5.16 7.18 -12.89
CA GLN A 39 -3.98 7.62 -12.12
C GLN A 39 -4.26 8.57 -10.93
N GLU A 40 -5.53 8.94 -10.67
CA GLU A 40 -5.91 9.75 -9.51
C GLU A 40 -6.00 8.92 -8.23
N LEU A 41 -6.39 7.64 -8.37
CA LEU A 41 -6.55 6.70 -7.28
C LEU A 41 -5.95 5.35 -7.65
N TYR A 42 -5.15 4.81 -6.74
CA TYR A 42 -4.71 3.42 -6.75
C TYR A 42 -5.24 2.71 -5.51
N VAL A 43 -5.80 1.52 -5.71
CA VAL A 43 -6.29 0.66 -4.62
C VAL A 43 -5.44 -0.60 -4.62
N LEU A 44 -4.64 -0.75 -3.57
CA LEU A 44 -3.77 -1.90 -3.35
C LEU A 44 -4.45 -2.82 -2.33
N THR A 45 -4.90 -3.98 -2.78
CA THR A 45 -5.54 -4.97 -1.92
C THR A 45 -4.54 -6.04 -1.51
N ASP A 46 -4.33 -6.18 -0.22
CA ASP A 46 -3.64 -7.30 0.40
C ASP A 46 -4.70 -8.24 1.00
N SER A 47 -4.86 -9.45 0.46
CA SER A 47 -5.93 -10.37 0.88
C SER A 47 -5.68 -11.08 2.21
N ALA A 48 -4.45 -11.04 2.74
CA ALA A 48 -4.06 -11.78 3.93
C ALA A 48 -2.97 -11.00 4.66
N PHE A 49 -3.35 -9.83 5.19
CA PHE A 49 -2.41 -8.87 5.71
C PHE A 49 -1.86 -9.36 7.05
N PHE A 50 -0.53 -9.31 7.20
CA PHE A 50 0.18 -9.96 8.30
C PHE A 50 -0.34 -9.53 9.69
N PHE A 51 -0.60 -8.24 9.88
CA PHE A 51 -1.09 -7.70 11.15
C PHE A 51 -2.56 -8.08 11.44
N LEU A 52 -3.35 -8.35 10.42
CA LEU A 52 -4.78 -8.66 10.56
C LEU A 52 -5.05 -10.17 10.72
N ASN A 53 -4.12 -11.03 10.32
CA ASN A 53 -4.26 -12.49 10.48
C ASN A 53 -4.44 -12.96 11.93
N ARG A 54 -4.08 -12.14 12.92
CA ARG A 54 -4.20 -12.46 14.35
C ARG A 54 -5.33 -11.70 15.05
N VAL A 55 -6.10 -10.92 14.31
CA VAL A 55 -7.19 -10.12 14.85
C VAL A 55 -8.45 -10.96 14.88
N ASP A 56 -9.12 -10.99 16.03
CA ASP A 56 -10.43 -11.62 16.15
C ASP A 56 -11.48 -10.87 15.30
N PRO A 57 -12.37 -11.57 14.58
CA PRO A 57 -13.41 -10.93 13.78
C PRO A 57 -14.29 -9.94 14.54
N SER A 58 -14.48 -10.15 15.85
CA SER A 58 -15.22 -9.25 16.72
C SER A 58 -14.55 -7.88 16.92
N GLN A 59 -13.25 -7.77 16.63
CA GLN A 59 -12.44 -6.57 16.80
C GLN A 59 -12.25 -5.77 15.50
N GLN A 60 -12.88 -6.16 14.39
CA GLN A 60 -12.71 -5.50 13.08
C GLN A 60 -12.97 -3.99 13.10
N TYR A 61 -13.88 -3.53 13.95
CA TYR A 61 -14.25 -2.10 14.09
C TYR A 61 -13.60 -1.42 15.31
N SER A 62 -12.64 -2.09 15.94
CA SER A 62 -11.91 -1.51 17.07
C SER A 62 -11.01 -0.38 16.59
N PRO A 63 -10.86 0.73 17.36
CA PRO A 63 -9.89 1.79 17.06
C PRO A 63 -8.44 1.27 17.02
N LEU A 64 -8.17 0.09 17.60
CA LEU A 64 -6.89 -0.61 17.45
C LEU A 64 -6.55 -0.90 15.97
N MET A 65 -7.55 -1.16 15.14
CA MET A 65 -7.34 -1.46 13.71
C MET A 65 -6.79 -0.25 12.97
N GLU A 66 -7.31 0.94 13.23
CA GLU A 66 -6.78 2.18 12.63
C GLU A 66 -5.31 2.39 13.03
N MET A 67 -4.97 2.11 14.29
CA MET A 67 -3.59 2.21 14.77
C MET A 67 -2.66 1.19 14.10
N LEU A 68 -3.12 -0.06 13.93
CA LEU A 68 -2.36 -1.12 13.24
C LEU A 68 -2.12 -0.77 11.76
N LEU A 69 -3.09 -0.13 11.11
CA LEU A 69 -3.00 0.28 9.71
C LEU A 69 -2.27 1.61 9.51
N ALA A 70 -2.12 2.44 10.55
CA ALA A 70 -1.38 3.70 10.46
C ALA A 70 0.08 3.47 10.04
N PHE A 71 0.72 2.40 10.54
CA PHE A 71 2.09 2.04 10.19
C PHE A 71 2.26 1.71 8.69
N PRO A 72 1.56 0.73 8.10
CA PRO A 72 1.67 0.44 6.67
C PRO A 72 1.26 1.62 5.79
N CYS A 73 0.28 2.44 6.21
CA CYS A 73 -0.05 3.69 5.52
C CYS A 73 1.12 4.66 5.46
N GLY A 74 1.78 4.91 6.60
CA GLY A 74 2.94 5.79 6.68
C GLY A 74 4.13 5.26 5.89
N LEU A 75 4.36 3.95 5.96
CA LEU A 75 5.43 3.26 5.23
C LEU A 75 5.23 3.38 3.71
N LEU A 76 4.02 3.08 3.22
CA LEU A 76 3.67 3.19 1.82
C LEU A 76 3.77 4.64 1.32
N ARG A 77 3.24 5.60 2.09
CA ARG A 77 3.32 7.03 1.78
C ARG A 77 4.77 7.50 1.68
N GLY A 78 5.60 7.12 2.66
CA GLY A 78 7.02 7.48 2.68
C GLY A 78 7.78 6.92 1.49
N ALA A 79 7.53 5.66 1.13
CA ALA A 79 8.15 5.02 -0.03
C ALA A 79 7.76 5.73 -1.33
N LEU A 80 6.47 5.98 -1.55
CA LEU A 80 5.97 6.70 -2.73
C LEU A 80 6.53 8.12 -2.82
N THR A 81 6.53 8.86 -1.72
CA THR A 81 7.08 10.22 -1.68
C THR A 81 8.59 10.23 -1.96
N SER A 82 9.34 9.24 -1.47
CA SER A 82 10.78 9.11 -1.74
C SER A 82 11.09 8.81 -3.22
N LEU A 83 10.12 8.25 -3.95
CA LEU A 83 10.21 7.97 -5.39
C LEU A 83 9.61 9.10 -6.25
N GLY A 84 9.20 10.21 -5.63
CA GLY A 84 8.68 11.40 -6.32
C GLY A 84 7.16 11.46 -6.46
N VAL A 85 6.42 10.51 -5.90
CA VAL A 85 4.95 10.46 -5.95
C VAL A 85 4.38 11.07 -4.66
N LYS A 86 3.82 12.28 -4.76
CA LYS A 86 3.11 12.91 -3.64
C LYS A 86 1.70 12.34 -3.54
N CYS A 87 1.40 11.66 -2.44
CA CYS A 87 0.13 10.98 -2.27
C CYS A 87 -0.37 11.01 -0.83
N ILE A 88 -1.68 10.84 -0.67
CA ILE A 88 -2.33 10.53 0.59
C ILE A 88 -2.68 9.05 0.61
N VAL A 89 -2.29 8.35 1.67
CA VAL A 89 -2.62 6.93 1.84
C VAL A 89 -3.69 6.78 2.91
N LYS A 90 -4.77 6.09 2.59
CA LYS A 90 -5.83 5.68 3.51
C LYS A 90 -5.91 4.16 3.53
N ALA A 91 -6.15 3.57 4.69
CA ALA A 91 -6.37 2.13 4.83
C ALA A 91 -7.82 1.85 5.21
N GLU A 92 -8.36 0.77 4.67
CA GLU A 92 -9.68 0.24 5.00
C GLU A 92 -9.59 -1.29 5.12
N ILE A 93 -10.44 -1.87 5.97
CA ILE A 93 -10.55 -3.33 6.14
C ILE A 93 -11.89 -3.75 5.54
N PRO A 94 -11.94 -4.26 4.29
CA PRO A 94 -13.19 -4.71 3.71
C PRO A 94 -13.72 -5.98 4.42
N GLN A 95 -12.82 -6.90 4.72
CA GLN A 95 -13.08 -8.13 5.47
C GLN A 95 -11.77 -8.62 6.07
N LEU A 96 -11.76 -9.13 7.30
CA LEU A 96 -10.56 -9.78 7.84
C LEU A 96 -10.25 -11.08 7.07
N PRO A 97 -8.97 -11.39 6.80
CA PRO A 97 -7.75 -10.64 7.13
C PRO A 97 -7.26 -9.71 6.00
N ALA A 98 -8.14 -9.31 5.07
CA ALA A 98 -7.79 -8.45 3.96
C ALA A 98 -7.71 -6.96 4.36
N CYS A 99 -6.82 -6.23 3.71
CA CYS A 99 -6.63 -4.79 3.85
C CYS A 99 -6.58 -4.13 2.46
N GLU A 100 -7.24 -2.98 2.33
CA GLU A 100 -7.13 -2.13 1.15
C GLU A 100 -6.41 -0.83 1.50
N LEU A 101 -5.34 -0.54 0.76
CA LEU A 101 -4.58 0.70 0.86
C LEU A 101 -4.91 1.56 -0.36
N LYS A 102 -5.64 2.64 -0.12
CA LYS A 102 -6.03 3.64 -1.11
C LYS A 102 -4.98 4.73 -1.18
N VAL A 103 -4.26 4.79 -2.28
CA VAL A 103 -3.27 5.82 -2.59
C VAL A 103 -3.94 6.85 -3.49
N LEU A 104 -4.22 8.02 -2.94
CA LEU A 104 -4.75 9.17 -3.66
C LEU A 104 -3.58 10.00 -4.14
N SER A 105 -3.37 10.05 -5.46
CA SER A 105 -2.33 10.90 -6.03
C SER A 105 -2.76 12.36 -5.92
N SER A 106 -1.88 13.22 -5.41
CA SER A 106 -2.16 14.66 -5.30
C SER A 106 -1.59 15.35 -6.53
N THR A 107 -2.32 15.32 -7.63
CA THR A 107 -2.04 16.18 -8.80
C THR A 107 -2.34 17.62 -8.39
N SER A 108 -1.29 18.41 -8.13
CA SER A 108 -1.37 19.88 -8.05
C SER A 108 -1.20 20.48 -9.44
#